data_AF-A0A3N5SCG9-F1
#
_entry.id   AF-A0A3N5SCG9-F1
#
_cell.length_a   1.000
_cell.length_b   1.000
_cell.length_c   1.000
_cell.angle_alpha   90.00
_cell.angle_beta   90.00
_cell.angle_gamma   90.00
#
_symmetry.space_group_name_H-M   'P 1'
#
loop_
_entity.id
_entity.type
_entity.pdbx_description
1 polymer ?
#
loop_
_entity_poly.entity_id
_entity_poly.type
_entity_poly.pdbx_seq_one_letter_code
_entity_poly.pdbx_strand_id
1 'polypeptide(L)'
;GEDTGTLADLRKQKEDELARLKAQRDELERDTPLALVMKERADLRPAYILQRGAYDQPGEEVSRNTPAFLPPLQAAGEVKTRLDLAGWVTDRRHPLTARVTVNRLWQQLFGVGLVKTSEDFGAQGEYPSHPELLDDLANTFVESGWNVKSLVRSIVLSQTYQQSSRVSPAEFRADSENRLLARGSRTRLDAEVIRDQILAISGLLNNAMYGKSVKPPQPTDLWKTVSMVSSSTYSFQADTGDKIYRRSFYTFWKRAMPPPQMSIFDAPTRESCISRRERTNTPVQALLLMNETQYFEAARHLARQLLDAHNQSDENRLSIAFESVTSQLPTAAELADLRTGLEGFRSIYREDLDAARTLTADLALSGDPQRIELAAYTMVVNSLFNLDAAKTRE
;
A
#
# COMPACT_ATOMS: atom_id res chain seq x y z
N GLY A 1 -21.22 66.72 23.51
CA GLY A 1 -20.48 66.00 24.56
C GLY A 1 -20.78 64.50 24.55
N GLU A 2 -22.01 64.09 24.23
CA GLU A 2 -22.43 62.67 24.32
C GLU A 2 -22.20 61.84 23.05
N ASP A 3 -22.08 62.45 21.87
CA ASP A 3 -22.03 61.73 20.57
C ASP A 3 -20.67 61.08 20.23
N THR A 4 -19.60 61.53 20.89
CA THR A 4 -18.23 61.02 20.66
C THR A 4 -17.94 59.71 21.37
N GLY A 5 -18.65 59.40 22.46
CA GLY A 5 -18.53 58.12 23.17
C GLY A 5 -19.14 56.97 22.37
N THR A 6 -20.30 57.22 21.76
CA THR A 6 -21.06 56.22 21.00
C THR A 6 -20.35 55.77 19.72
N LEU A 7 -19.63 56.68 19.05
CA LEU A 7 -18.79 56.38 17.87
C LEU A 7 -17.53 55.59 18.24
N ALA A 8 -16.90 55.90 19.38
CA ALA A 8 -15.73 55.17 19.87
C ALA A 8 -16.09 53.73 20.28
N ASP A 9 -17.22 53.56 20.97
CA ASP A 9 -17.74 52.25 21.36
C ASP A 9 -18.15 51.41 20.14
N LEU A 10 -18.82 52.02 19.15
CA LEU A 10 -19.18 51.34 17.91
C LEU A 10 -17.93 50.92 17.11
N ARG A 11 -16.90 51.76 17.07
CA ARG A 11 -15.63 51.43 16.42
C ARG A 11 -14.93 50.25 17.09
N LYS A 12 -14.85 50.27 18.42
CA LYS A 12 -14.27 49.16 19.19
C LYS A 12 -15.05 47.86 18.97
N GLN A 13 -16.39 47.92 18.98
CA GLN A 13 -17.24 46.78 18.68
C GLN A 13 -16.98 46.21 17.28
N LYS A 14 -16.77 47.07 16.27
CA LYS A 14 -16.45 46.63 14.90
C LYS A 14 -15.03 46.09 14.76
N GLU A 15 -14.06 46.62 15.51
CA GLU A 15 -12.69 46.10 15.57
C GLU A 15 -12.66 44.70 16.21
N ASP A 16 -13.40 44.50 17.31
CA ASP A 16 -13.56 43.20 17.97
C ASP A 16 -14.29 42.18 17.08
N GLU A 17 -15.35 42.61 16.38
CA GLU A 17 -16.08 41.79 15.40
C GLU A 17 -15.16 41.36 14.24
N LEU A 18 -14.36 42.29 13.70
CA LEU A 18 -13.39 41.98 12.64
C LEU A 18 -12.30 41.02 13.12
N ALA A 19 -11.80 41.19 14.35
CA ALA A 19 -10.81 40.29 14.93
C ALA A 19 -11.38 38.87 15.09
N ARG A 20 -12.62 38.76 15.58
CA ARG A 20 -13.33 37.48 15.68
C ARG A 20 -13.54 36.82 14.32
N LEU A 21 -14.00 37.57 13.32
CA LEU A 21 -14.23 37.03 11.97
C LEU A 21 -12.93 36.60 11.30
N LYS A 22 -11.83 37.34 11.49
CA LYS A 22 -10.50 36.92 11.03
C LYS A 22 -10.04 35.63 11.70
N ALA A 23 -10.19 35.51 13.02
CA ALA A 23 -9.85 34.28 13.74
C ALA A 23 -10.67 33.08 13.24
N GLN A 24 -11.97 33.26 13.01
CA GLN A 24 -12.84 32.22 12.44
C GLN A 24 -12.43 31.83 11.01
N ARG A 25 -12.09 32.80 10.16
CA ARG A 25 -11.54 32.52 8.82
C ARG A 25 -10.24 31.73 8.92
N ASP A 26 -9.30 32.15 9.78
CA ASP A 26 -7.99 31.51 9.91
C ASP A 26 -8.09 30.10 10.49
N GLU A 27 -9.09 29.84 11.34
CA GLU A 27 -9.46 28.49 11.79
C GLU A 27 -10.00 27.64 10.63
N LEU A 28 -10.96 28.17 9.87
CA LEU A 28 -11.51 27.49 8.68
C LEU A 28 -10.44 27.21 7.62
N GLU A 29 -9.55 28.16 7.34
CA GLU A 29 -8.47 28.01 6.37
C GLU A 29 -7.45 26.95 6.81
N ARG A 30 -7.17 26.85 8.12
CA ARG A 30 -6.28 25.79 8.67
C ARG A 30 -6.91 24.41 8.61
N ASP A 31 -8.22 24.31 8.81
CA ASP A 31 -8.94 23.03 8.78
C ASP A 31 -9.30 22.58 7.36
N THR A 32 -9.35 23.51 6.41
CA THR A 32 -9.61 23.21 5.00
C THR A 32 -8.41 22.49 4.39
N PRO A 33 -8.58 21.27 3.85
CA PRO A 33 -7.52 20.60 3.13
C PRO A 33 -7.15 21.40 1.87
N LEU A 34 -5.94 21.97 1.86
CA LEU A 34 -5.41 22.67 0.70
C LEU A 34 -4.69 21.70 -0.23
N ALA A 35 -5.02 21.74 -1.52
CA ALA A 35 -4.27 21.08 -2.57
C ALA A 35 -3.55 22.14 -3.40
N LEU A 36 -2.22 22.01 -3.52
CA LEU A 36 -1.44 22.86 -4.41
C LEU A 36 -1.77 22.46 -5.85
N VAL A 37 -2.24 23.43 -6.64
CA VAL A 37 -2.52 23.25 -8.06
C VAL A 37 -1.53 24.07 -8.89
N MET A 38 -1.09 23.51 -10.00
CA MET A 38 -0.28 24.24 -10.98
C MET A 38 -1.21 25.14 -11.81
N LYS A 39 -0.97 26.46 -11.77
CA LYS A 39 -1.66 27.43 -12.62
C LYS A 39 -0.74 27.84 -13.76
N GLU A 40 -1.27 27.94 -14.99
CA GLU A 40 -0.51 28.51 -16.10
C GLU A 40 -0.15 29.97 -15.80
N ARG A 41 1.07 30.35 -16.16
CA ARG A 41 1.55 31.72 -16.03
C ARG A 41 0.91 32.60 -17.09
N ALA A 42 0.70 33.87 -16.76
CA ALA A 42 0.32 34.87 -17.75
C ALA A 42 1.46 35.14 -18.73
N ASP A 43 2.70 35.14 -18.24
CA ASP A 43 3.92 35.29 -19.01
C ASP A 43 4.52 33.92 -19.37
N LEU A 44 4.67 33.67 -20.67
CA LEU A 44 5.30 32.45 -21.14
C LEU A 44 6.81 32.56 -21.02
N ARG A 45 7.40 31.67 -20.20
CA ARG A 45 8.85 31.53 -20.14
C ARG A 45 9.33 30.87 -21.45
N PRO A 46 10.24 31.51 -22.21
CA PRO A 46 10.79 30.90 -23.42
C PRO A 46 11.61 29.66 -23.06
N ALA A 47 11.66 28.69 -23.97
CA ALA A 47 12.42 27.46 -23.86
C ALA A 47 13.36 27.35 -25.06
N TYR A 48 14.55 26.81 -24.87
CA TYR A 48 15.58 26.74 -25.90
C TYR A 48 16.15 25.33 -26.01
N ILE A 49 16.54 24.93 -27.23
CA ILE A 49 17.39 23.74 -27.43
C ILE A 49 18.80 24.10 -26.96
N LEU A 50 19.31 23.36 -25.98
CA LEU A 50 20.64 23.61 -25.42
C LEU A 50 21.73 23.01 -26.30
N GLN A 51 22.78 23.78 -26.59
CA GLN A 51 23.92 23.29 -27.36
C GLN A 51 24.64 22.18 -26.57
N ARG A 52 24.62 20.96 -27.09
CA ARG A 52 25.18 19.76 -26.44
C ARG A 52 24.64 19.53 -25.01
N GLY A 53 23.47 20.07 -24.68
CA GLY A 53 22.87 19.97 -23.35
C GLY A 53 23.44 20.93 -22.29
N ALA A 54 24.33 21.86 -22.65
CA ALA A 54 24.91 22.82 -21.72
C ALA A 54 23.88 23.89 -21.31
N TYR A 55 23.59 23.99 -20.01
CA TYR A 55 22.52 24.85 -19.46
C TYR A 55 22.75 26.35 -19.67
N ASP A 56 23.99 26.76 -19.89
CA ASP A 56 24.45 28.13 -20.11
C ASP A 56 24.61 28.47 -21.60
N GLN A 57 24.33 27.54 -22.51
CA GLN A 57 24.44 27.72 -23.97
C GLN A 57 23.09 27.50 -24.66
N PRO A 58 22.14 28.45 -24.52
CA PRO A 58 20.86 28.38 -25.23
C PRO A 58 21.07 28.53 -26.74
N GLY A 59 20.43 27.64 -27.50
CA GLY A 59 20.34 27.70 -28.96
C GLY A 59 18.98 28.21 -29.43
N GLU A 60 18.35 27.48 -30.34
CA GLU A 60 17.06 27.85 -30.96
C GLU A 60 15.91 27.85 -29.92
N GLU A 61 15.07 28.88 -29.96
CA GLU A 61 13.84 28.94 -29.17
C GLU A 61 12.80 27.96 -29.70
N VAL A 62 12.13 27.23 -28.80
CA VAL A 62 11.11 26.25 -29.14
C VAL A 62 9.79 26.53 -28.44
N SER A 63 8.70 26.20 -29.16
CA SER A 63 7.35 26.27 -28.62
C SER A 63 6.94 24.93 -28.01
N ARG A 64 5.92 24.97 -27.14
CA ARG A 64 5.31 23.77 -26.55
C ARG A 64 4.74 22.89 -27.67
N ASN A 65 5.14 21.63 -27.74
CA ASN A 65 4.55 20.66 -28.66
C ASN A 65 4.83 19.21 -28.22
N THR A 66 4.21 18.26 -28.92
CA THR A 66 4.50 16.83 -28.77
C THR A 66 5.43 16.34 -29.90
N PRO A 67 6.12 15.20 -29.73
CA PRO A 67 6.94 14.63 -30.79
C PRO A 67 6.11 14.35 -32.05
N ALA A 68 6.62 14.76 -33.21
CA ALA A 68 5.87 14.73 -34.48
C ALA A 68 5.52 13.31 -34.99
N PHE A 69 6.19 12.27 -34.50
CA PHE A 69 5.89 10.87 -34.83
C PHE A 69 4.70 10.30 -34.02
N LEU A 70 4.21 11.04 -33.03
CA LEU A 70 3.00 10.72 -32.27
C LEU A 70 1.82 11.57 -32.78
N PRO A 71 0.57 11.25 -32.40
CA PRO A 71 -0.57 12.08 -32.75
C PRO A 71 -0.32 13.57 -32.37
N PRO A 72 -0.81 14.53 -33.17
CA PRO A 72 -0.59 15.95 -32.88
C PRO A 72 -1.36 16.38 -31.63
N LEU A 73 -0.72 17.19 -30.78
CA LEU A 73 -1.35 17.85 -29.64
C LEU A 73 -2.42 18.85 -30.10
N GLN A 74 -3.67 18.57 -29.77
CA GLN A 74 -4.78 19.50 -29.96
C GLN A 74 -4.80 20.49 -28.78
N ALA A 75 -4.94 21.78 -29.07
CA ALA A 75 -4.99 22.83 -28.05
C ALA A 75 -6.30 23.61 -28.15
N ALA A 76 -6.87 23.98 -27.01
CA ALA A 76 -8.07 24.81 -26.97
C ALA A 76 -7.82 26.28 -27.36
N GLY A 77 -6.57 26.75 -27.32
CA GLY A 77 -6.17 28.11 -27.67
C GLY A 77 -4.83 28.17 -28.38
N GLU A 78 -4.35 29.38 -28.66
CA GLU A 78 -3.08 29.61 -29.39
C GLU A 78 -1.88 29.03 -28.65
N VAL A 79 -1.93 29.04 -27.31
CA VAL A 79 -0.86 28.54 -26.45
C VAL A 79 -1.27 27.21 -25.83
N LYS A 80 -0.52 26.15 -26.14
CA LYS A 80 -0.71 24.83 -25.53
C LYS A 80 -0.46 24.87 -24.02
N THR A 81 -1.36 24.26 -23.28
CA THR A 81 -1.38 24.22 -21.80
C THR A 81 -1.06 22.82 -21.28
N ARG A 82 -0.81 22.71 -19.97
CA ARG A 82 -0.73 21.40 -19.29
C ARG A 82 -2.03 20.59 -19.37
N LEU A 83 -3.18 21.26 -19.43
CA LEU A 83 -4.46 20.58 -19.59
C LEU A 83 -4.58 19.95 -20.98
N ASP A 84 -4.14 20.66 -22.03
CA ASP A 84 -4.07 20.10 -23.39
C ASP A 84 -3.15 18.87 -23.43
N LEU A 85 -1.98 18.95 -22.79
CA LEU A 85 -1.07 17.82 -22.69
C LEU A 85 -1.70 16.63 -21.95
N ALA A 86 -2.43 16.86 -20.86
CA ALA A 86 -3.14 15.80 -20.13
C ALA A 86 -4.23 15.13 -20.98
N GLY A 87 -4.99 15.93 -21.73
CA GLY A 87 -5.96 15.44 -22.71
C GLY A 87 -5.29 14.61 -23.81
N TRP A 88 -4.14 15.04 -24.31
CA TRP A 88 -3.38 14.31 -25.33
C TRP A 88 -2.79 12.99 -24.82
N VAL A 89 -2.22 12.96 -23.60
CA VAL A 89 -1.70 11.72 -23.00
C VAL A 89 -2.82 10.69 -22.81
N THR A 90 -4.04 11.13 -22.53
CA THR A 90 -5.21 10.26 -22.30
C THR A 90 -6.11 10.11 -23.54
N ASP A 91 -5.69 10.66 -24.69
CA ASP A 91 -6.43 10.54 -25.95
C ASP A 91 -6.46 9.08 -26.41
N ARG A 92 -7.61 8.64 -26.94
CA ARG A 92 -7.81 7.27 -27.41
C ARG A 92 -6.85 6.88 -28.54
N ARG A 93 -6.34 7.86 -29.28
CA ARG A 93 -5.36 7.68 -30.37
C ARG A 93 -3.93 7.59 -29.84
N HIS A 94 -3.69 7.89 -28.56
CA HIS A 94 -2.36 7.85 -27.99
C HIS A 94 -1.90 6.39 -27.82
N PRO A 95 -0.80 5.95 -28.45
CA PRO A 95 -0.49 4.53 -28.61
C PRO A 95 0.06 3.84 -27.35
N LEU A 96 0.49 4.58 -26.33
CA LEU A 96 1.25 4.01 -25.20
C LEU A 96 0.50 4.01 -23.87
N THR A 97 -0.23 5.07 -23.53
CA THR A 97 -0.80 5.29 -22.19
C THR A 97 -1.66 4.12 -21.71
N ALA A 98 -2.56 3.62 -22.56
CA ALA A 98 -3.40 2.48 -22.22
C ALA A 98 -2.57 1.20 -22.03
N ARG A 99 -1.66 0.90 -22.97
CA ARG A 99 -0.76 -0.26 -22.91
C ARG A 99 0.11 -0.26 -21.66
N VAL A 100 0.73 0.88 -21.33
CA VAL A 100 1.56 1.05 -20.13
C VAL A 100 0.73 0.85 -18.87
N THR A 101 -0.48 1.42 -18.82
CA THR A 101 -1.37 1.30 -17.65
C THR A 101 -1.83 -0.15 -17.45
N VAL A 102 -2.31 -0.80 -18.51
CA VAL A 102 -2.69 -2.22 -18.51
C VAL A 102 -1.52 -3.09 -18.07
N ASN A 103 -0.33 -2.88 -18.63
CA ASN A 103 0.85 -3.67 -18.29
C ASN A 103 1.25 -3.53 -16.81
N ARG A 104 1.12 -2.33 -16.23
CA ARG A 104 1.38 -2.09 -14.80
C ARG A 104 0.37 -2.82 -13.92
N LEU A 105 -0.91 -2.78 -14.25
CA LEU A 105 -1.96 -3.50 -13.53
C LEU A 105 -1.78 -5.02 -13.66
N TRP A 106 -1.45 -5.49 -14.88
CA TRP A 106 -1.09 -6.87 -15.13
C TRP A 106 0.11 -7.30 -14.28
N GLN A 107 1.18 -6.50 -14.26
CA GLN A 107 2.36 -6.77 -13.43
C GLN A 107 2.04 -6.84 -11.94
N GLN A 108 1.15 -6.00 -11.42
CA GLN A 108 0.73 -6.07 -10.02
C GLN A 108 0.04 -7.39 -9.70
N LEU A 109 -0.75 -7.91 -10.64
CA LEU A 109 -1.51 -9.15 -10.47
C LEU A 109 -0.65 -10.40 -10.72
N PHE A 110 0.12 -10.44 -11.81
CA PHE A 110 0.92 -11.59 -12.24
C PHE A 110 2.38 -11.54 -11.78
N GLY A 111 2.82 -10.45 -11.15
CA GLY A 111 4.21 -10.22 -10.72
C GLY A 111 5.14 -9.71 -11.82
N VAL A 112 4.88 -10.09 -13.07
CA VAL A 112 5.61 -9.63 -14.26
C VAL A 112 4.62 -9.09 -15.29
N GLY A 113 4.93 -7.92 -15.89
CA GLY A 113 4.13 -7.34 -16.96
C GLY A 113 4.23 -8.15 -18.24
N LEU A 114 3.25 -8.05 -19.15
CA LEU A 114 3.37 -8.56 -20.52
C LEU A 114 4.63 -8.00 -21.20
N VAL A 115 4.90 -6.70 -21.00
CA VAL A 115 6.21 -6.09 -21.20
C VAL A 115 6.97 -6.14 -19.86
N LYS A 116 8.07 -6.91 -19.81
CA LYS A 116 8.85 -7.13 -18.57
C LYS A 116 9.52 -5.86 -18.06
N THR A 117 10.01 -5.03 -18.98
CA THR A 117 10.62 -3.71 -18.73
C THR A 117 9.51 -2.66 -18.62
N SER A 118 8.77 -2.68 -17.52
CA SER A 118 7.66 -1.76 -17.27
C SER A 118 7.99 -0.26 -17.38
N GLU A 119 9.27 0.04 -17.21
CA GLU A 119 9.93 1.34 -17.29
C GLU A 119 10.26 1.77 -18.72
N ASP A 120 10.31 0.83 -19.68
CA ASP A 120 10.68 1.11 -21.06
C ASP A 120 9.83 0.30 -22.05
N PHE A 121 8.97 1.02 -22.77
CA PHE A 121 8.15 0.52 -23.88
C PHE A 121 8.74 0.86 -25.26
N GLY A 122 9.94 1.43 -25.27
CA GLY A 122 10.69 1.81 -26.46
C GLY A 122 11.65 0.71 -26.94
N ALA A 123 12.59 1.10 -27.79
CA ALA A 123 13.50 0.18 -28.48
C ALA A 123 14.54 -0.51 -27.58
N GLN A 124 14.75 -0.01 -26.35
CA GLN A 124 15.63 -0.62 -25.36
C GLN A 124 14.87 -1.53 -24.38
N GLY A 125 13.53 -1.54 -24.44
CA GLY A 125 12.67 -2.43 -23.67
C GLY A 125 12.47 -3.80 -24.32
N GLU A 126 11.89 -4.72 -23.56
CA GLU A 126 11.47 -6.03 -24.07
C GLU A 126 10.14 -5.90 -24.84
N TYR A 127 9.99 -6.67 -25.92
CA TYR A 127 8.70 -6.77 -26.59
C TYR A 127 7.65 -7.44 -25.68
N PRO A 128 6.35 -7.13 -25.86
CA PRO A 128 5.29 -7.81 -25.12
C PRO A 128 5.34 -9.32 -25.39
N SER A 129 5.23 -10.15 -24.34
CA SER A 129 5.16 -11.61 -24.52
C SER A 129 3.90 -12.05 -25.29
N HIS A 130 2.81 -11.30 -25.13
CA HIS A 130 1.53 -11.51 -25.80
C HIS A 130 1.01 -10.17 -26.35
N PRO A 131 1.46 -9.74 -27.54
CA PRO A 131 1.15 -8.41 -28.07
C PRO A 131 -0.34 -8.21 -28.37
N GLU A 132 -1.00 -9.22 -28.94
CA GLU A 132 -2.44 -9.15 -29.25
C GLU A 132 -3.30 -9.04 -27.98
N LEU A 133 -2.93 -9.76 -26.90
CA LEU A 133 -3.58 -9.65 -25.60
C LEU A 133 -3.41 -8.25 -24.99
N LEU A 134 -2.20 -7.69 -25.08
CA LEU A 134 -1.95 -6.34 -24.57
C LEU A 134 -2.80 -5.30 -25.32
N ASP A 135 -2.91 -5.44 -26.64
CA ASP A 135 -3.69 -4.56 -27.49
C ASP A 135 -5.19 -4.68 -27.20
N ASP A 136 -5.71 -5.90 -27.06
CA ASP A 136 -7.11 -6.16 -26.70
C ASP A 136 -7.48 -5.54 -25.33
N LEU A 137 -6.65 -5.79 -24.31
CA LEU A 137 -6.86 -5.23 -22.97
C LEU A 137 -6.75 -3.70 -22.96
N ALA A 138 -5.81 -3.13 -23.72
CA ALA A 138 -5.64 -1.68 -23.83
C ALA A 138 -6.85 -1.01 -24.52
N ASN A 139 -7.34 -1.58 -25.61
CA ASN A 139 -8.52 -1.08 -26.31
C ASN A 139 -9.76 -1.18 -25.42
N THR A 140 -9.99 -2.34 -24.80
CA THR A 140 -11.10 -2.57 -23.86
C THR A 140 -11.05 -1.57 -22.69
N PHE A 141 -9.86 -1.30 -22.15
CA PHE A 141 -9.69 -0.34 -21.06
C PHE A 141 -10.10 1.08 -21.48
N VAL A 142 -9.69 1.52 -22.67
CA VAL A 142 -10.07 2.83 -23.23
C VAL A 142 -11.55 2.90 -23.58
N GLU A 143 -12.13 1.85 -24.16
CA GLU A 143 -13.57 1.72 -24.45
C GLU A 143 -14.45 1.75 -23.21
N SER A 144 -13.99 1.16 -22.11
CA SER A 144 -14.69 1.20 -20.82
C SER A 144 -14.72 2.59 -20.16
N GLY A 145 -14.08 3.60 -20.77
CA GLY A 145 -13.90 4.92 -20.16
C GLY A 145 -12.84 4.91 -19.04
N TRP A 146 -11.75 4.15 -19.22
CA TRP A 146 -10.66 4.02 -18.25
C TRP A 146 -11.10 3.40 -16.91
N ASN A 147 -12.05 2.45 -16.95
CA ASN A 147 -12.57 1.82 -15.75
C ASN A 147 -11.61 0.75 -15.20
N VAL A 148 -10.80 1.16 -14.22
CA VAL A 148 -9.80 0.29 -13.57
C VAL A 148 -10.44 -0.95 -12.94
N LYS A 149 -11.61 -0.82 -12.29
CA LYS A 149 -12.28 -1.95 -11.65
C LYS A 149 -12.77 -2.97 -12.67
N SER A 150 -13.27 -2.51 -13.82
CA SER A 150 -13.70 -3.40 -14.91
C SER A 150 -12.52 -4.18 -15.47
N LEU A 151 -11.39 -3.51 -15.74
CA LEU A 151 -10.18 -4.17 -16.23
C LEU A 151 -9.65 -5.20 -15.22
N VAL A 152 -9.51 -4.81 -13.95
CA VAL A 152 -9.06 -5.74 -12.90
C VAL A 152 -10.00 -6.94 -12.80
N ARG A 153 -11.32 -6.72 -12.82
CA ARG A 153 -12.32 -7.79 -12.81
C ARG A 153 -12.15 -8.75 -13.98
N SER A 154 -11.99 -8.25 -15.21
CA SER A 154 -11.76 -9.09 -16.39
C SER A 154 -10.50 -9.93 -16.27
N ILE A 155 -9.42 -9.36 -15.72
CA ILE A 155 -8.17 -10.09 -15.51
C ILE A 155 -8.34 -11.18 -14.45
N VAL A 156 -8.86 -10.86 -13.25
CA VAL A 156 -8.93 -11.83 -12.14
C VAL A 156 -9.97 -12.92 -12.32
N LEU A 157 -10.95 -12.71 -13.21
CA LEU A 157 -11.92 -13.72 -13.62
C LEU A 157 -11.48 -14.54 -14.84
N SER A 158 -10.30 -14.27 -15.41
CA SER A 158 -9.76 -15.06 -16.52
C SER A 158 -9.28 -16.44 -16.05
N GLN A 159 -9.40 -17.44 -16.92
CA GLN A 159 -8.84 -18.77 -16.67
C GLN A 159 -7.34 -18.70 -16.39
N THR A 160 -6.62 -17.82 -17.10
CA THR A 160 -5.18 -17.60 -16.93
C THR A 160 -4.82 -17.13 -15.52
N TYR A 161 -5.60 -16.22 -14.92
CA TYR A 161 -5.34 -15.76 -13.55
C TYR A 161 -5.66 -16.83 -12.50
N GLN A 162 -6.66 -17.67 -12.78
CA GLN A 162 -7.16 -18.72 -11.87
C GLN A 162 -6.38 -20.04 -11.96
N GLN A 163 -5.37 -20.13 -12.82
CA GLN A 163 -4.52 -21.32 -12.90
C GLN A 163 -3.80 -21.58 -11.57
N SER A 164 -3.55 -22.86 -11.27
CA SER A 164 -2.73 -23.24 -10.11
C SER A 164 -1.27 -22.86 -10.32
N SER A 165 -0.59 -22.41 -9.26
CA SER A 165 0.86 -22.19 -9.28
C SER A 165 1.69 -23.47 -9.15
N ARG A 166 1.06 -24.65 -8.99
CA ARG A 166 1.76 -25.94 -8.94
C ARG A 166 2.42 -26.22 -10.28
N VAL A 167 3.68 -26.62 -10.25
CA VAL A 167 4.49 -26.80 -11.45
C VAL A 167 5.47 -27.96 -11.27
N SER A 168 5.63 -28.78 -12.29
CA SER A 168 6.68 -29.81 -12.30
C SER A 168 8.06 -29.19 -12.54
N PRO A 169 9.15 -29.85 -12.11
CA PRO A 169 10.51 -29.36 -12.40
C PRO A 169 10.80 -29.18 -13.90
N ALA A 170 10.14 -29.95 -14.78
CA ALA A 170 10.31 -29.84 -16.22
C ALA A 170 9.63 -28.58 -16.78
N GLU A 171 8.37 -28.32 -16.40
CA GLU A 171 7.63 -27.11 -16.79
C GLU A 171 8.30 -25.85 -16.25
N PHE A 172 8.80 -25.87 -15.00
CA PHE A 172 9.53 -24.75 -14.43
C PHE A 172 10.81 -24.44 -15.21
N ARG A 173 11.54 -25.45 -15.71
CA ARG A 173 12.72 -25.21 -16.55
C ARG A 173 12.36 -24.67 -17.93
N ALA A 174 11.22 -25.06 -18.48
CA ALA A 174 10.75 -24.59 -19.78
C ALA A 174 10.29 -23.13 -19.75
N ASP A 175 9.66 -22.69 -18.65
CA ASP A 175 9.20 -21.32 -18.46
C ASP A 175 9.44 -20.84 -17.02
N SER A 176 10.70 -20.60 -16.66
CA SER A 176 11.09 -20.27 -15.27
C SER A 176 10.51 -18.95 -14.77
N GLU A 177 10.36 -17.97 -15.66
CA GLU A 177 9.82 -16.64 -15.36
C GLU A 177 8.30 -16.54 -15.55
N ASN A 178 7.62 -17.63 -15.90
CA ASN A 178 6.19 -17.68 -16.20
C ASN A 178 5.77 -16.69 -17.30
N ARG A 179 6.62 -16.48 -18.32
CA ARG A 179 6.38 -15.53 -19.43
C ARG A 179 5.34 -16.05 -20.41
N LEU A 180 5.20 -17.37 -20.53
CA LEU A 180 4.21 -18.06 -21.36
C LEU A 180 2.88 -18.26 -20.62
N LEU A 181 2.81 -17.89 -19.33
CA LEU A 181 1.61 -18.02 -18.50
C LEU A 181 1.10 -19.47 -18.42
N ALA A 182 2.04 -20.42 -18.37
CA ALA A 182 1.76 -21.86 -18.31
C ALA A 182 1.23 -22.32 -16.94
N ARG A 183 1.26 -21.43 -15.94
CA ARG A 183 0.80 -21.68 -14.56
C ARG A 183 0.34 -20.38 -13.90
N GLY A 184 -0.29 -20.52 -12.73
CA GLY A 184 -0.57 -19.41 -11.83
C GLY A 184 0.72 -18.69 -11.41
N SER A 185 0.68 -17.36 -11.27
CA SER A 185 1.85 -16.63 -10.78
C SER A 185 2.00 -16.80 -9.29
N ARG A 186 3.20 -17.23 -8.89
CA ARG A 186 3.62 -17.31 -7.50
C ARG A 186 4.53 -16.16 -7.14
N THR A 187 4.03 -15.16 -6.41
CA THR A 187 4.85 -14.00 -6.00
C THR A 187 4.56 -13.50 -4.60
N ARG A 188 5.63 -13.10 -3.90
CA ARG A 188 5.60 -12.47 -2.58
C ARG A 188 4.80 -11.16 -2.63
N LEU A 189 3.81 -11.03 -1.74
CA LEU A 189 2.91 -9.89 -1.63
C LEU A 189 3.65 -8.61 -1.24
N ASP A 190 3.19 -7.46 -1.68
CA ASP A 190 3.82 -6.19 -1.30
C ASP A 190 3.63 -5.90 0.20
N ALA A 191 4.54 -5.11 0.79
CA ALA A 191 4.54 -4.79 2.22
C ALA A 191 3.18 -4.32 2.77
N GLU A 192 2.50 -3.45 2.03
CA GLU A 192 1.19 -2.91 2.41
C GLU A 192 0.12 -4.00 2.41
N VAL A 193 0.22 -4.95 1.47
CA VAL A 193 -0.72 -6.06 1.33
C VAL A 193 -0.53 -7.06 2.47
N ILE A 194 0.73 -7.40 2.81
CA ILE A 194 1.03 -8.30 3.93
C ILE A 194 0.44 -7.74 5.24
N ARG A 195 0.70 -6.46 5.53
CA ARG A 195 0.16 -5.82 6.73
C ARG A 195 -1.36 -5.78 6.72
N ASP A 196 -1.97 -5.31 5.62
CA ASP A 196 -3.43 -5.17 5.55
C ASP A 196 -4.13 -6.54 5.60
N GLN A 197 -3.52 -7.60 5.06
CA GLN A 197 -4.01 -8.97 5.12
C GLN A 197 -3.99 -9.51 6.55
N ILE A 198 -2.89 -9.35 7.29
CA ILE A 198 -2.80 -9.76 8.70
C ILE A 198 -3.88 -9.06 9.53
N LEU A 199 -4.07 -7.76 9.33
CA LEU A 199 -5.12 -7.00 10.01
C LEU A 199 -6.53 -7.43 9.59
N ALA A 200 -6.74 -7.75 8.31
CA ALA A 200 -8.04 -8.17 7.81
C ALA A 200 -8.47 -9.53 8.37
N ILE A 201 -7.57 -10.51 8.32
CA ILE A 201 -7.83 -11.89 8.77
C ILE A 201 -8.02 -11.94 10.29
N SER A 202 -7.30 -11.11 11.04
CA SER A 202 -7.50 -10.96 12.48
C SER A 202 -8.74 -10.12 12.85
N GLY A 203 -9.43 -9.51 11.89
CA GLY A 203 -10.60 -8.66 12.17
C GLY A 203 -10.27 -7.27 12.76
N LEU A 204 -9.00 -6.86 12.73
CA LEU A 204 -8.54 -5.55 13.21
C LEU A 204 -8.57 -4.46 12.14
N LEU A 205 -8.60 -4.82 10.85
CA LEU A 205 -8.47 -3.85 9.76
C LEU A 205 -9.59 -2.80 9.77
N ASN A 206 -9.19 -1.55 9.98
CA ASN A 206 -10.08 -0.40 9.85
C ASN A 206 -10.17 0.07 8.39
N ASN A 207 -11.34 -0.15 7.79
CA ASN A 207 -11.65 0.19 6.40
C ASN A 207 -12.14 1.64 6.19
N ALA A 208 -12.06 2.52 7.20
CA ALA A 208 -12.46 3.92 7.07
C ALA A 208 -11.68 4.61 5.95
N MET A 209 -12.42 5.13 4.96
CA MET A 209 -11.89 5.85 3.81
C MET A 209 -11.79 7.36 4.09
N TYR A 210 -10.89 8.03 3.37
CA TYR A 210 -10.67 9.48 3.37
C TYR A 210 -10.17 10.10 4.69
N GLY A 211 -9.70 11.34 4.65
CA GLY A 211 -9.13 12.02 5.82
C GLY A 211 -7.63 11.78 5.99
N LYS A 212 -7.10 12.26 7.12
CA LYS A 212 -5.66 12.39 7.36
C LYS A 212 -4.95 11.03 7.47
N SER A 213 -3.67 11.01 7.10
CA SER A 213 -2.79 9.87 7.34
C SER A 213 -2.63 9.61 8.84
N VAL A 214 -2.37 8.35 9.19
CA VAL A 214 -2.19 7.87 10.56
C VAL A 214 -0.74 7.43 10.79
N LYS A 215 -0.33 7.39 12.04
CA LYS A 215 1.00 6.98 12.49
C LYS A 215 0.90 5.71 13.34
N PRO A 216 0.89 4.51 12.73
CA PRO A 216 0.97 3.25 13.46
C PRO A 216 2.24 3.20 14.34
N PRO A 217 2.24 2.45 15.45
CA PRO A 217 3.41 2.30 16.30
C PRO A 217 4.67 1.91 15.52
N GLN A 218 5.81 2.44 15.98
CA GLN A 218 7.14 2.10 15.48
C GLN A 218 8.15 2.25 16.64
N PRO A 219 9.38 1.72 16.51
CA PRO A 219 10.42 1.91 17.52
C PRO A 219 10.67 3.39 17.86
N THR A 220 10.99 3.65 19.13
CA THR A 220 11.23 5.01 19.62
C THR A 220 12.46 5.64 18.96
N ASP A 221 12.49 6.97 18.90
CA ASP A 221 13.65 7.77 18.51
C ASP A 221 14.18 7.64 17.08
N LEU A 222 13.59 6.78 16.23
CA LEU A 222 13.97 6.65 14.81
C LEU A 222 13.94 7.99 14.05
N TRP A 223 13.02 8.89 14.40
CA TRP A 223 12.88 10.17 13.69
C TRP A 223 13.89 11.21 14.14
N LYS A 224 14.47 11.10 15.34
CA LYS A 224 15.45 12.06 15.87
C LYS A 224 16.76 12.04 15.08
N THR A 225 17.08 10.91 14.45
CA THR A 225 18.33 10.72 13.67
C THR A 225 18.30 11.43 12.32
N VAL A 226 17.11 11.68 11.75
CA VAL A 226 16.94 12.27 10.41
C VAL A 226 16.27 13.64 10.41
N SER A 227 15.91 14.16 11.58
CA SER A 227 15.13 15.40 11.70
C SER A 227 15.94 16.52 12.31
N MET A 228 15.83 17.71 11.71
CA MET A 228 16.26 18.94 12.38
C MET A 228 15.39 19.18 13.62
N VAL A 229 16.00 19.67 14.70
CA VAL A 229 15.31 19.96 15.98
C VAL A 229 14.12 20.93 15.80
N SER A 230 14.22 21.83 14.83
CA SER A 230 13.14 22.78 14.48
C SER A 230 11.98 22.17 13.69
N SER A 231 12.06 20.91 13.28
CA SER A 231 11.01 20.27 12.48
C SER A 231 9.78 19.95 13.32
N SER A 232 8.59 20.28 12.81
CA SER A 232 7.30 19.84 13.38
C SER A 232 7.12 18.31 13.37
N THR A 233 8.04 17.58 12.73
CA THR A 233 8.09 16.11 12.70
C THR A 233 9.35 15.58 13.40
N TYR A 234 9.94 16.33 14.32
CA TYR A 234 11.16 15.91 15.02
C TYR A 234 10.91 14.67 15.90
N SER A 235 9.87 14.72 16.75
CA SER A 235 9.44 13.57 17.54
C SER A 235 8.34 12.80 16.83
N PHE A 236 8.48 11.48 16.83
CA PHE A 236 7.39 10.60 16.43
C PHE A 236 6.47 10.36 17.62
N GLN A 237 5.17 10.51 17.39
CA GLN A 237 4.13 10.11 18.33
C GLN A 237 3.17 9.20 17.55
N ALA A 238 3.03 7.96 18.01
CA ALA A 238 2.07 7.04 17.45
C ALA A 238 0.65 7.55 17.70
N ASP A 239 -0.24 7.33 16.74
CA ASP A 239 -1.67 7.41 16.99
C ASP A 239 -2.10 6.26 17.92
N THR A 240 -3.34 6.30 18.40
CA THR A 240 -3.90 5.28 19.31
C THR A 240 -5.29 4.83 18.85
N GLY A 241 -5.78 3.73 19.42
CA GLY A 241 -7.09 3.14 19.12
C GLY A 241 -7.21 2.70 17.65
N ASP A 242 -8.42 2.72 17.10
CA ASP A 242 -8.71 2.22 15.74
C ASP A 242 -7.88 2.86 14.61
N LYS A 243 -7.24 4.01 14.86
CA LYS A 243 -6.36 4.66 13.88
C LYS A 243 -5.14 3.82 13.54
N ILE A 244 -4.60 3.06 14.50
CA ILE A 244 -3.36 2.29 14.26
C ILE A 244 -3.58 1.05 13.41
N TYR A 245 -4.82 0.61 13.25
CA TYR A 245 -5.19 -0.55 12.43
C TYR A 245 -5.78 -0.16 11.07
N ARG A 246 -5.64 1.11 10.68
CA ARG A 246 -6.10 1.60 9.38
C ARG A 246 -5.29 0.99 8.23
N ARG A 247 -5.94 0.85 7.07
CA ARG A 247 -5.30 0.41 5.82
C ARG A 247 -3.97 1.12 5.59
N SER A 248 -2.96 0.36 5.19
CA SER A 248 -1.58 0.80 4.98
C SER A 248 -1.44 1.96 3.99
N PHE A 249 -2.41 2.12 3.08
CA PHE A 249 -2.55 3.28 2.20
C PHE A 249 -2.61 4.62 2.97
N TYR A 250 -3.20 4.62 4.16
CA TYR A 250 -3.32 5.80 5.03
C TYR A 250 -2.15 5.96 6.01
N THR A 251 -1.17 5.06 6.02
CA THR A 251 0.02 5.23 6.85
C THR A 251 0.77 6.49 6.45
N PHE A 252 1.28 7.23 7.43
CA PHE A 252 2.08 8.42 7.20
C PHE A 252 3.49 8.03 6.72
N TRP A 253 3.94 8.67 5.64
CA TRP A 253 5.27 8.44 5.08
C TRP A 253 6.12 9.70 5.24
N LYS A 254 7.15 9.61 6.08
CA LYS A 254 8.21 10.62 6.11
C LYS A 254 9.23 10.26 5.05
N ARG A 255 9.51 11.18 4.12
CA ARG A 255 10.40 10.91 2.97
C ARG A 255 11.74 10.27 3.36
N ALA A 256 12.41 10.81 4.39
CA ALA A 256 13.70 10.34 4.88
C ALA A 256 13.61 9.24 5.96
N MET A 257 12.41 8.84 6.39
CA MET A 257 12.18 7.78 7.37
C MET A 257 10.84 7.09 7.08
N PRO A 258 10.79 6.27 6.01
CA PRO A 258 9.61 5.48 5.69
C PRO A 258 9.26 4.51 6.84
N PRO A 259 8.03 3.98 6.89
CA PRO A 259 7.65 3.02 7.92
C PRO A 259 8.62 1.82 7.95
N PRO A 260 9.26 1.52 9.09
CA PRO A 260 10.35 0.54 9.15
C PRO A 260 9.88 -0.87 8.76
N GLN A 261 8.70 -1.28 9.22
CA GLN A 261 8.11 -2.57 8.88
C GLN A 261 7.84 -2.72 7.38
N MET A 262 7.44 -1.63 6.70
CA MET A 262 7.21 -1.67 5.25
C MET A 262 8.52 -1.70 4.48
N SER A 263 9.52 -0.97 4.97
CA SER A 263 10.85 -0.89 4.34
C SER A 263 11.57 -2.24 4.37
N ILE A 264 11.43 -3.00 5.46
CA ILE A 264 11.96 -4.38 5.56
C ILE A 264 11.33 -5.31 4.51
N PHE A 265 10.09 -5.05 4.10
CA PHE A 265 9.37 -5.77 3.03
C PHE A 265 9.49 -5.08 1.65
N ASP A 266 10.62 -4.43 1.38
CA ASP A 266 10.97 -3.81 0.10
C ASP A 266 9.99 -2.73 -0.38
N ALA A 267 9.31 -2.04 0.55
CA ALA A 267 8.50 -0.90 0.15
C ALA A 267 9.38 0.27 -0.35
N PRO A 268 9.05 0.86 -1.51
CA PRO A 268 9.90 1.86 -2.13
C PRO A 268 9.96 3.12 -1.28
N THR A 269 11.14 3.72 -1.19
CA THR A 269 11.28 5.05 -0.57
C THR A 269 10.59 6.07 -1.47
N ARG A 270 9.86 7.04 -0.90
CA ARG A 270 9.18 8.11 -1.68
C ARG A 270 10.15 9.20 -2.16
N GLU A 271 11.39 8.82 -2.44
CA GLU A 271 12.46 9.72 -2.87
C GLU A 271 12.58 9.76 -4.39
N SER A 272 12.24 8.65 -5.06
CA SER A 272 12.24 8.49 -6.51
C SER A 272 10.98 7.77 -6.97
N CYS A 273 10.67 7.87 -8.27
CA CYS A 273 9.58 7.10 -8.86
C CYS A 273 10.06 5.68 -9.15
N ILE A 274 9.29 4.67 -8.72
CA ILE A 274 9.61 3.26 -8.91
C ILE A 274 8.59 2.62 -9.85
N SER A 275 9.04 2.15 -11.01
CA SER A 275 8.20 1.46 -12.00
C SER A 275 8.02 -0.03 -11.68
N ARG A 276 9.05 -0.67 -11.11
CA ARG A 276 9.04 -2.07 -10.68
C ARG A 276 9.60 -2.17 -9.27
N ARG A 277 8.80 -2.71 -8.35
CA ARG A 277 9.21 -2.93 -6.96
C ARG A 277 10.15 -4.13 -6.89
N GLU A 278 11.20 -4.02 -6.09
CA GLU A 278 12.06 -5.15 -5.77
C GLU A 278 11.31 -6.14 -4.88
N ARG A 279 11.69 -7.42 -5.01
CA ARG A 279 11.15 -8.46 -4.14
C ARG A 279 12.23 -9.38 -3.61
N THR A 280 12.50 -9.25 -2.32
CA THR A 280 13.41 -10.11 -1.58
C THR A 280 12.63 -11.03 -0.63
N ASN A 281 13.27 -12.13 -0.23
CA ASN A 281 12.80 -13.02 0.83
C ASN A 281 13.98 -13.26 1.78
N THR A 282 14.02 -12.53 2.89
CA THR A 282 15.17 -12.52 3.80
C THR A 282 14.78 -13.06 5.20
N PRO A 283 15.73 -13.63 5.96
CA PRO A 283 15.46 -14.03 7.34
C PRO A 283 14.96 -12.87 8.22
N VAL A 284 15.37 -11.63 7.95
CA VAL A 284 14.92 -10.44 8.68
C VAL A 284 13.42 -10.19 8.49
N GLN A 285 12.87 -10.47 7.30
CA GLN A 285 11.43 -10.37 7.05
C GLN A 285 10.63 -11.42 7.84
N ALA A 286 11.15 -12.65 7.95
CA ALA A 286 10.54 -13.68 8.79
C ALA A 286 10.57 -13.28 10.28
N LEU A 287 11.71 -12.74 10.75
CA LEU A 287 11.83 -12.23 12.12
C LEU A 287 10.88 -11.05 12.38
N LEU A 288 10.67 -10.18 11.40
CA LEU A 288 9.69 -9.10 11.52
C LEU A 288 8.27 -9.65 11.74
N LEU A 289 7.84 -10.66 10.97
CA LEU A 289 6.50 -11.26 11.15
C LEU A 289 6.31 -11.87 12.54
N MET A 290 7.37 -12.44 13.11
CA MET A 290 7.31 -13.07 14.43
C MET A 290 7.33 -12.04 15.58
N ASN A 291 8.02 -10.91 15.42
CA ASN A 291 8.35 -10.02 16.55
C ASN A 291 7.69 -8.63 16.48
N GLU A 292 7.07 -8.24 15.38
CA GLU A 292 6.43 -6.93 15.28
C GLU A 292 5.15 -6.89 16.15
N THR A 293 4.99 -5.81 16.91
CA THR A 293 3.94 -5.68 17.92
C THR A 293 2.53 -5.75 17.35
N GLN A 294 2.23 -5.04 16.26
CA GLN A 294 0.91 -5.10 15.63
C GLN A 294 0.60 -6.50 15.07
N TYR A 295 1.60 -7.20 14.51
CA TYR A 295 1.41 -8.54 13.96
C TYR A 295 1.18 -9.58 15.06
N PHE A 296 1.90 -9.44 16.17
CA PHE A 296 1.70 -10.29 17.34
C PHE A 296 0.33 -10.03 18.00
N GLU A 297 -0.08 -8.77 18.14
CA GLU A 297 -1.42 -8.39 18.60
C GLU A 297 -2.52 -8.97 17.70
N ALA A 298 -2.33 -8.90 16.38
CA ALA A 298 -3.24 -9.49 15.40
C ALA A 298 -3.36 -11.01 15.56
N ALA A 299 -2.23 -11.70 15.79
CA ALA A 299 -2.24 -13.15 16.02
C ALA A 299 -3.03 -13.51 17.28
N ARG A 300 -2.85 -12.72 18.35
CA ARG A 300 -3.57 -12.89 19.61
C ARG A 300 -5.06 -12.59 19.47
N HIS A 301 -5.43 -11.58 18.67
CA HIS A 301 -6.84 -11.27 18.42
C HIS A 301 -7.55 -12.39 17.66
N LEU A 302 -6.92 -12.95 16.63
CA LEU A 302 -7.46 -14.11 15.90
C LEU A 302 -7.54 -15.35 16.81
N ALA A 303 -6.51 -15.62 17.61
CA ALA A 303 -6.52 -16.70 18.60
C ALA A 303 -7.70 -16.59 19.57
N ARG A 304 -7.99 -15.37 20.04
CA ARG A 304 -9.15 -15.10 20.90
C ARG A 304 -10.48 -15.42 20.18
N GLN A 305 -10.63 -14.97 18.93
CA GLN A 305 -11.84 -15.26 18.14
C GLN A 305 -12.08 -16.77 17.97
N LEU A 306 -11.01 -17.55 17.75
CA LEU A 306 -11.09 -19.01 17.64
C LEU A 306 -11.52 -19.68 18.95
N LEU A 307 -11.07 -19.16 20.09
CA LEU A 307 -11.44 -19.67 21.41
C LEU A 307 -12.85 -19.28 21.82
N ASP A 308 -13.28 -18.07 21.49
CA ASP A 308 -14.63 -17.55 21.78
C ASP A 308 -15.71 -18.25 20.94
N ALA A 309 -15.36 -18.84 19.79
CA ALA A 309 -16.23 -19.73 19.03
C ALA A 309 -16.54 -21.01 19.85
N HIS A 310 -17.69 -21.03 20.52
CA HIS A 310 -18.12 -22.12 21.39
C HIS A 310 -18.29 -23.46 20.64
N ASN A 311 -18.06 -24.58 21.36
CA ASN A 311 -18.29 -25.96 20.91
C ASN A 311 -17.46 -26.43 19.70
N GLN A 312 -16.29 -25.84 19.46
CA GLN A 312 -15.35 -26.33 18.46
C GLN A 312 -14.24 -27.17 19.10
N SER A 313 -13.92 -28.30 18.48
CA SER A 313 -12.73 -29.07 18.80
C SER A 313 -11.47 -28.28 18.41
N ASP A 314 -10.33 -28.64 19.00
CA ASP A 314 -9.05 -28.05 18.62
C ASP A 314 -8.76 -28.23 17.12
N GLU A 315 -9.11 -29.40 16.57
CA GLU A 315 -8.98 -29.69 15.14
C GLU A 315 -9.75 -28.68 14.28
N ASN A 316 -11.02 -28.42 14.61
CA ASN A 316 -11.82 -27.46 13.86
C ASN A 316 -11.24 -26.05 13.97
N ARG A 317 -10.78 -25.62 15.15
CA ARG A 317 -10.14 -24.31 15.33
C ARG A 317 -8.85 -24.17 14.53
N LEU A 318 -8.02 -25.22 14.51
CA LEU A 318 -6.77 -25.23 13.74
C LEU A 318 -7.04 -25.21 12.24
N SER A 319 -8.06 -25.95 11.77
CA SER A 319 -8.49 -25.90 10.37
C SER A 319 -8.99 -24.51 9.96
N ILE A 320 -9.82 -23.87 10.80
CA ILE A 320 -10.30 -22.51 10.56
C ILE A 320 -9.14 -21.52 10.56
N ALA A 321 -8.20 -21.63 11.50
CA ALA A 321 -7.02 -20.78 11.57
C ALA A 321 -6.17 -20.91 10.29
N PHE A 322 -5.88 -22.14 9.88
CA PHE A 322 -5.10 -22.41 8.68
C PHE A 322 -5.79 -21.88 7.42
N GLU A 323 -7.08 -22.19 7.23
CA GLU A 323 -7.87 -21.71 6.09
C GLU A 323 -7.98 -20.18 6.05
N SER A 324 -8.20 -19.54 7.20
CA SER A 324 -8.28 -18.07 7.27
C SER A 324 -6.97 -17.40 6.84
N VAL A 325 -5.82 -18.02 7.14
CA VAL A 325 -4.49 -17.48 6.82
C VAL A 325 -4.03 -17.81 5.41
N THR A 326 -4.26 -19.04 4.94
CA THR A 326 -3.70 -19.56 3.68
C THR A 326 -4.73 -19.62 2.55
N SER A 327 -6.01 -19.40 2.85
CA SER A 327 -7.15 -19.63 1.93
C SER A 327 -7.24 -21.09 1.41
N GLN A 328 -6.64 -22.04 2.12
CA GLN A 328 -6.66 -23.47 1.78
C GLN A 328 -6.99 -24.29 3.03
N LEU A 329 -7.63 -25.45 2.87
CA LEU A 329 -7.81 -26.39 3.97
C LEU A 329 -6.49 -27.12 4.28
N PRO A 330 -6.14 -27.36 5.56
CA PRO A 330 -4.95 -28.12 5.88
C PRO A 330 -5.10 -29.59 5.45
N THR A 331 -4.01 -30.17 4.98
CA THR A 331 -3.91 -31.62 4.82
C THR A 331 -3.91 -32.32 6.19
N ALA A 332 -4.13 -33.63 6.20
CA ALA A 332 -4.08 -34.42 7.43
C ALA A 332 -2.70 -34.34 8.14
N ALA A 333 -1.62 -34.23 7.37
CA ALA A 333 -0.26 -34.07 7.91
C ALA A 333 -0.08 -32.69 8.54
N GLU A 334 -0.45 -31.61 7.83
CA GLU A 334 -0.37 -30.24 8.35
C GLU A 334 -1.22 -30.07 9.61
N LEU A 335 -2.43 -30.66 9.65
CA LEU A 335 -3.28 -30.62 10.83
C LEU A 335 -2.66 -31.35 12.02
N ALA A 336 -1.99 -32.49 11.78
CA ALA A 336 -1.26 -33.23 12.82
C ALA A 336 -0.06 -32.42 13.37
N ASP A 337 0.66 -31.72 12.50
CA ASP A 337 1.76 -30.84 12.89
C ASP A 337 1.25 -29.65 13.73
N LEU A 338 0.14 -29.03 13.32
CA LEU A 338 -0.50 -27.94 14.07
C LEU A 338 -0.97 -28.40 15.46
N ARG A 339 -1.55 -29.61 15.56
CA ARG A 339 -1.93 -30.20 16.86
C ARG A 339 -0.72 -30.42 17.75
N THR A 340 0.37 -30.95 17.18
CA THR A 340 1.63 -31.17 17.90
C THR A 340 2.21 -29.85 18.40
N GLY A 341 2.22 -28.82 17.55
CA GLY A 341 2.65 -27.47 17.91
C GLY A 341 1.80 -26.86 19.02
N LEU A 342 0.47 -26.97 18.92
CA LEU A 342 -0.45 -26.47 19.95
C LEU A 342 -0.19 -27.12 21.32
N GLU A 343 -0.03 -28.44 21.38
CA GLU A 343 0.25 -29.13 22.65
C GLU A 343 1.65 -28.77 23.19
N GLY A 344 2.63 -28.59 22.30
CA GLY A 344 3.94 -28.07 22.67
C GLY A 344 3.87 -26.70 23.35
N PHE A 345 3.16 -25.75 22.72
CA PHE A 345 2.96 -24.42 23.32
C PHE A 345 2.17 -24.47 24.63
N ARG A 346 1.14 -25.32 24.72
CA ARG A 346 0.43 -25.55 25.99
C ARG A 346 1.36 -26.05 27.09
N SER A 347 2.26 -26.99 26.79
CA SER A 347 3.25 -27.48 27.76
C SER A 347 4.16 -26.35 28.23
N ILE A 348 4.71 -25.57 27.31
CA ILE A 348 5.57 -24.42 27.63
C ILE A 348 4.87 -23.45 28.58
N TYR A 349 3.62 -23.07 28.30
CA TYR A 349 2.90 -22.11 29.14
C TYR A 349 2.31 -22.70 30.43
N ARG A 350 2.18 -24.03 30.54
CA ARG A 350 1.89 -24.70 31.82
C ARG A 350 3.11 -24.69 32.74
N GLU A 351 4.31 -24.84 32.17
CA GLU A 351 5.58 -24.78 32.90
C GLU A 351 5.98 -23.34 33.26
N ASP A 352 5.69 -22.38 32.38
CA ASP A 352 5.94 -20.95 32.58
C ASP A 352 4.65 -20.13 32.52
N LEU A 353 3.94 -20.10 33.65
CA LEU A 353 2.71 -19.33 33.80
C LEU A 353 2.93 -17.82 33.69
N ASP A 354 4.12 -17.32 34.06
CA ASP A 354 4.43 -15.90 34.03
C ASP A 354 4.60 -15.40 32.59
N ALA A 355 5.15 -16.22 31.70
CA ALA A 355 5.14 -15.95 30.27
C ALA A 355 3.71 -15.85 29.71
N ALA A 356 2.82 -16.79 30.10
CA ALA A 356 1.42 -16.76 29.66
C ALA A 356 0.67 -15.51 30.18
N ARG A 357 0.92 -15.13 31.43
CA ARG A 357 0.38 -13.91 32.04
C ARG A 357 0.91 -12.64 31.37
N THR A 358 2.20 -12.60 31.03
CA THR A 358 2.82 -11.46 30.33
C THR A 358 2.21 -11.25 28.95
N LEU A 359 2.06 -12.33 28.17
CA LEU A 359 1.47 -12.30 26.82
C LEU A 359 0.02 -11.81 26.82
N THR A 360 -0.71 -12.06 27.91
CA THR A 360 -2.15 -11.79 28.05
C THR A 360 -2.47 -10.69 29.08
N ALA A 361 -1.48 -9.89 29.48
CA ALA A 361 -1.56 -9.01 30.65
C ALA A 361 -2.65 -7.93 30.53
N ASP A 362 -2.88 -7.42 29.33
CA ASP A 362 -3.86 -6.38 28.99
C ASP A 362 -5.29 -6.93 28.81
N LEU A 363 -5.51 -8.25 28.95
CA LEU A 363 -6.80 -8.89 28.77
C LEU A 363 -7.40 -9.35 30.10
N ALA A 364 -8.69 -9.03 30.29
CA ALA A 364 -9.50 -9.58 31.38
C ALA A 364 -9.91 -11.02 31.04
N LEU A 365 -9.23 -11.99 31.66
CA LEU A 365 -9.45 -13.44 31.48
C LEU A 365 -9.80 -14.07 32.83
N SER A 366 -10.59 -15.15 32.82
CA SER A 366 -11.19 -15.74 34.02
C SER A 366 -10.22 -16.57 34.88
N GLY A 367 -8.99 -16.80 34.42
CA GLY A 367 -7.96 -17.50 35.17
C GLY A 367 -6.80 -17.99 34.29
N ASP A 368 -5.79 -18.59 34.93
CA ASP A 368 -4.60 -19.11 34.26
C ASP A 368 -4.89 -20.14 33.14
N PRO A 369 -5.88 -21.05 33.25
CA PRO A 369 -6.19 -21.97 32.15
C PRO A 369 -6.56 -21.25 30.84
N GLN A 370 -7.35 -20.16 30.91
CA GLN A 370 -7.67 -19.36 29.73
C GLN A 370 -6.46 -18.61 29.18
N ARG A 371 -5.55 -18.17 30.05
CA ARG A 371 -4.30 -17.49 29.65
C ARG A 371 -3.38 -18.44 28.88
N ILE A 372 -3.23 -19.67 29.35
CA ILE A 372 -2.44 -20.72 28.69
C ILE A 372 -3.02 -21.01 27.31
N GLU A 373 -4.33 -21.24 27.20
CA GLU A 373 -4.99 -21.51 25.92
C GLU A 373 -4.81 -20.35 24.93
N LEU A 374 -5.06 -19.11 25.37
CA LEU A 374 -4.90 -17.95 24.50
C LEU A 374 -3.45 -17.77 24.05
N ALA A 375 -2.48 -17.94 24.97
CA ALA A 375 -1.06 -17.84 24.64
C ALA A 375 -0.64 -18.93 23.64
N ALA A 376 -1.08 -20.17 23.84
CA ALA A 376 -0.75 -21.28 22.94
C ALA A 376 -1.34 -21.07 21.54
N TYR A 377 -2.63 -20.71 21.43
CA TYR A 377 -3.25 -20.39 20.15
C TYR A 377 -2.63 -19.17 19.47
N THR A 378 -2.21 -18.16 20.24
CA THR A 378 -1.50 -16.99 19.72
C THR A 378 -0.22 -17.40 19.00
N MET A 379 0.55 -18.32 19.59
CA MET A 379 1.79 -18.79 18.98
C MET A 379 1.56 -19.66 17.73
N VAL A 380 0.48 -20.45 17.70
CA VAL A 380 0.07 -21.18 16.49
C VAL A 380 -0.27 -20.19 15.37
N VAL A 381 -1.11 -19.19 15.64
CA VAL A 381 -1.49 -18.19 14.63
C VAL A 381 -0.28 -17.37 14.18
N ASN A 382 0.58 -16.94 15.10
CA ASN A 382 1.81 -16.23 14.76
C ASN A 382 2.73 -17.06 13.84
N SER A 383 2.80 -18.38 14.08
CA SER A 383 3.53 -19.31 13.21
C SER A 383 2.88 -19.42 11.82
N LEU A 384 1.54 -19.46 11.75
CA LEU A 384 0.80 -19.47 10.49
C LEU A 384 1.06 -18.20 9.66
N PHE A 385 1.07 -17.01 10.28
CA PHE A 385 1.38 -15.75 9.59
C PHE A 385 2.80 -15.75 8.97
N ASN A 386 3.72 -16.56 9.49
CA ASN A 386 5.07 -16.65 8.98
C ASN A 386 5.25 -17.72 7.87
N LEU A 387 4.22 -18.50 7.56
CA LEU A 387 4.26 -19.44 6.43
C LEU A 387 4.52 -18.71 5.11
N ASP A 388 5.08 -19.43 4.14
CA ASP A 388 5.24 -18.87 2.80
C ASP A 388 3.89 -18.59 2.13
N ALA A 389 2.93 -19.51 2.26
CA ALA A 389 1.57 -19.38 1.75
C ALA A 389 0.83 -18.15 2.30
N ALA A 390 1.17 -17.67 3.50
CA ALA A 390 0.55 -16.48 4.09
C ALA A 390 1.02 -15.16 3.44
N LYS A 391 2.21 -15.14 2.83
CA LYS A 391 2.85 -13.94 2.26
C LYS A 391 3.02 -14.00 0.74
N THR A 392 2.53 -15.04 0.11
CA THR A 392 2.69 -15.30 -1.32
C THR A 392 1.32 -15.44 -1.95
N ARG A 393 1.09 -14.75 -3.09
CA ARG A 393 -0.02 -15.09 -3.99
C ARG A 393 0.37 -16.39 -4.69
N GLU A 394 -0.46 -17.43 -4.66
CA GLU A 394 -0.27 -18.68 -5.40
C GLU A 394 -1.57 -19.36 -5.83
#